data_AF-A0A091FXW6-F1
#
_entry.id   AF-A0A091FXW6-F1
#
_cell.length_a   1.000
_cell.length_b   1.000
_cell.length_c   1.000
_cell.angle_alpha   90.00
_cell.angle_beta   90.00
_cell.angle_gamma   90.00
#
_symmetry.space_group_name_H-M   'P 1'
#
loop_
_entity.id
_entity.type
_entity.pdbx_description
1 polymer ?
#
loop_
_entity_poly.entity_id
_entity_poly.type
_entity_poly.pdbx_seq_one_letter_code
_entity_poly.pdbx_strand_id
1 'polypeptide(L)'
;RDPKAHRFLGRIYETEDNIEKAVGCYKRSVELNPTQKDLVLKIAELLCSNDTTDGRAKYWVERAAKLFPGSPSVYRLKEKLLDCKGEDGQNELFDLIQAELCARPDDVYLNVRLVALYRSQNRLRDAVLHCQEAEKKIPLQSSVEWCSCVVETYEV
;
A
#
# COMPACT_ATOMS: atom_id res chain seq x y z
N ARG A 1 -17.16 3.23 -29.80
CA ARG A 1 -15.95 2.79 -29.08
C ARG A 1 -16.42 2.00 -27.86
N ASP A 2 -16.02 0.74 -27.71
CA ASP A 2 -16.52 -0.16 -26.65
C ASP A 2 -15.55 -0.21 -25.46
N PRO A 3 -15.97 0.15 -24.22
CA PRO A 3 -15.13 0.05 -23.03
C PRO A 3 -14.63 -1.38 -22.78
N LYS A 4 -15.43 -2.42 -23.09
CA LYS A 4 -15.03 -3.82 -22.88
C LYS A 4 -13.88 -4.20 -23.81
N ALA A 5 -13.95 -3.82 -25.09
CA ALA A 5 -12.87 -4.03 -26.04
C ALA A 5 -11.54 -3.40 -25.57
N HIS A 6 -11.58 -2.15 -25.07
CA HIS A 6 -10.38 -1.51 -24.51
C HIS A 6 -9.85 -2.21 -23.26
N ARG A 7 -10.73 -2.72 -22.38
CA ARG A 7 -10.32 -3.51 -21.21
C ARG A 7 -9.62 -4.81 -21.63
N PHE A 8 -10.17 -5.53 -22.61
CA PHE A 8 -9.55 -6.76 -23.10
C PHE A 8 -8.20 -6.50 -23.76
N LEU A 9 -8.10 -5.45 -24.57
CA LEU A 9 -6.84 -5.06 -25.18
C LEU A 9 -5.79 -4.67 -24.12
N GLY A 10 -6.20 -3.97 -23.05
CA GLY A 10 -5.32 -3.67 -21.92
C GLY A 10 -4.77 -4.93 -21.24
N ARG A 11 -5.60 -5.97 -21.08
CA ARG A 11 -5.17 -7.27 -20.53
C ARG A 11 -4.16 -7.98 -21.42
N ILE A 12 -4.36 -7.94 -22.74
CA ILE A 12 -3.42 -8.53 -23.70
C ILE A 12 -2.05 -7.83 -23.56
N TYR A 13 -2.04 -6.50 -23.56
CA TYR A 13 -0.78 -5.77 -23.38
C TYR A 13 -0.15 -5.98 -22.00
N GLU A 14 -0.95 -6.13 -20.93
CA GLU A 14 -0.44 -6.49 -19.60
C GLU A 14 0.24 -7.86 -19.63
N THR A 15 -0.33 -8.86 -20.30
CA THR A 15 0.28 -10.20 -20.43
C THR A 15 1.53 -10.22 -21.32
N GLU A 16 1.66 -9.24 -22.23
CA GLU A 16 2.85 -9.03 -23.07
C GLU A 16 3.90 -8.14 -22.39
N ASP A 17 3.71 -7.79 -21.11
CA ASP A 17 4.56 -6.86 -20.33
C ASP A 17 4.70 -5.46 -20.97
N ASN A 18 3.75 -5.08 -21.82
CA ASN A 18 3.70 -3.78 -22.46
C ASN A 18 2.92 -2.79 -21.60
N ILE A 19 3.52 -2.38 -20.48
CA ILE A 19 2.86 -1.60 -19.43
C ILE A 19 2.23 -0.29 -19.95
N GLU A 20 2.95 0.47 -20.78
CA GLU A 20 2.44 1.74 -21.32
C GLU A 20 1.17 1.54 -22.16
N LYS A 21 1.16 0.54 -23.04
CA LYS A 21 -0.02 0.25 -23.87
C LYS A 21 -1.16 -0.31 -23.03
N ALA A 22 -0.87 -1.13 -22.02
CA ALA A 22 -1.86 -1.65 -21.09
C ALA A 22 -2.56 -0.51 -20.34
N VAL A 23 -1.77 0.39 -19.73
CA VAL A 23 -2.27 1.58 -19.03
C VAL A 23 -3.09 2.46 -19.96
N GLY A 24 -2.62 2.72 -21.19
CA GLY A 24 -3.36 3.49 -22.18
C GLY A 24 -4.74 2.89 -22.50
N CYS A 25 -4.81 1.57 -22.68
CA CYS A 25 -6.06 0.86 -22.95
C CYS A 25 -7.01 0.87 -21.75
N TYR A 26 -6.52 0.63 -20.54
CA TYR A 26 -7.33 0.69 -19.33
C TYR A 26 -7.86 2.09 -19.04
N LYS A 27 -7.01 3.13 -19.21
CA LYS A 27 -7.46 4.53 -19.12
C LYS A 27 -8.62 4.80 -20.06
N ARG A 28 -8.49 4.37 -21.32
CA ARG A 28 -9.56 4.57 -22.30
C ARG A 28 -10.84 3.82 -21.94
N SER A 29 -10.72 2.62 -21.37
CA SER A 29 -11.87 1.86 -20.87
C SER A 29 -12.57 2.59 -19.72
N VAL A 30 -11.82 3.14 -18.75
CA VAL A 30 -12.35 3.91 -17.62
C VAL A 30 -13.01 5.21 -18.07
N GLU A 31 -12.43 5.91 -19.05
CA GLU A 31 -13.03 7.12 -19.65
C GLU A 31 -14.39 6.84 -20.30
N LEU A 32 -14.52 5.68 -20.97
CA LEU A 32 -15.77 5.27 -21.64
C LEU A 32 -16.80 4.70 -20.67
N ASN A 33 -16.35 4.05 -19.60
CA ASN A 33 -17.21 3.55 -18.53
C ASN A 33 -16.54 3.74 -17.16
N PRO A 34 -16.86 4.84 -16.44
CA PRO A 34 -16.26 5.18 -15.14
C PRO A 34 -16.63 4.24 -13.98
N THR A 35 -17.58 3.32 -14.17
CA THR A 35 -18.02 2.40 -13.11
C THR A 35 -17.00 1.27 -12.82
N GLN A 36 -16.01 1.10 -13.69
CA GLN A 36 -14.97 0.08 -13.60
C GLN A 36 -13.86 0.46 -12.61
N LYS A 37 -14.20 0.52 -11.31
CA LYS A 37 -13.26 0.91 -10.25
C LYS A 37 -12.03 -0.02 -10.19
N ASP A 38 -12.22 -1.30 -10.51
CA ASP A 38 -11.14 -2.31 -10.55
C ASP A 38 -10.02 -1.91 -11.52
N LEU A 39 -10.36 -1.28 -12.65
CA LEU A 39 -9.36 -0.80 -13.60
C LEU A 39 -8.55 0.39 -13.07
N VAL A 40 -9.14 1.21 -12.19
CA VAL A 40 -8.39 2.30 -11.55
C VAL A 40 -7.30 1.73 -10.62
N LEU A 41 -7.65 0.70 -9.84
CA LEU A 41 -6.69 -0.01 -9.00
C LEU A 41 -5.62 -0.69 -9.85
N LYS A 42 -6.02 -1.40 -10.92
CA LYS A 42 -5.09 -2.06 -11.85
C LYS A 42 -4.10 -1.09 -12.49
N ILE A 43 -4.55 0.10 -12.92
CA ILE A 43 -3.64 1.12 -13.47
C ILE A 43 -2.63 1.56 -12.41
N ALA A 44 -3.09 1.80 -11.17
CA ALA A 44 -2.19 2.16 -10.07
C ALA A 44 -1.15 1.06 -9.80
N GLU A 45 -1.57 -0.20 -9.76
CA GLU A 45 -0.69 -1.37 -9.59
C GLU A 45 0.37 -1.47 -10.69
N LEU A 46 -0.04 -1.32 -11.96
CA LEU A 46 0.88 -1.43 -13.10
C LEU A 46 1.92 -0.30 -13.10
N LEU A 47 1.49 0.93 -12.83
CA LEU A 47 2.41 2.07 -12.76
C LEU A 47 3.41 1.91 -11.63
N CYS A 48 2.95 1.60 -10.40
CA CYS A 48 3.82 1.37 -9.26
C CYS A 48 4.74 0.15 -9.44
N SER A 49 4.34 -0.86 -10.21
CA SER A 49 5.17 -2.06 -10.45
C SER A 49 6.25 -1.84 -11.49
N ASN A 50 5.97 -1.04 -12.51
CA ASN A 50 6.90 -0.72 -13.58
C ASN A 50 7.94 0.33 -13.18
N ASP A 51 7.47 1.46 -12.67
CA ASP A 51 8.34 2.56 -12.24
C ASP A 51 7.66 3.35 -11.12
N THR A 52 8.15 3.17 -9.90
CA THR A 52 7.65 3.88 -8.72
C THR A 52 7.93 5.38 -8.74
N THR A 53 8.86 5.84 -9.60
CA THR A 53 9.16 7.26 -9.80
C THR A 53 8.26 7.92 -10.84
N ASP A 54 7.39 7.14 -11.51
CA ASP A 54 6.41 7.69 -12.45
C ASP A 54 5.43 8.64 -11.76
N GLY A 55 5.45 9.91 -12.15
CA GLY A 55 4.55 10.93 -11.60
C GLY A 55 3.06 10.62 -11.75
N ARG A 56 2.67 9.75 -12.70
CA ARG A 56 1.30 9.25 -12.86
C ARG A 56 0.89 8.31 -11.73
N ALA A 57 1.83 7.55 -11.16
CA ALA A 57 1.53 6.54 -10.15
C ALA A 57 0.84 7.15 -8.93
N LYS A 58 1.36 8.27 -8.41
CA LYS A 58 0.74 9.01 -7.30
C LYS A 58 -0.72 9.36 -7.55
N TYR A 59 -1.02 9.93 -8.72
CA TYR A 59 -2.39 10.28 -9.11
C TYR A 59 -3.33 9.07 -9.10
N TRP A 60 -2.91 7.95 -9.70
CA TRP A 60 -3.73 6.74 -9.79
C TRP A 60 -3.90 6.05 -8.44
N VAL A 61 -2.87 6.05 -7.58
CA VAL A 61 -2.95 5.54 -6.20
C VAL A 61 -3.91 6.39 -5.36
N GLU A 62 -3.85 7.72 -5.42
CA GLU A 62 -4.79 8.59 -4.71
C GLU A 62 -6.23 8.39 -5.20
N ARG A 63 -6.41 8.20 -6.51
CA ARG A 63 -7.72 7.90 -7.08
C ARG A 63 -8.23 6.53 -6.63
N ALA A 64 -7.38 5.52 -6.59
CA ALA A 64 -7.72 4.19 -6.06
C ALA A 64 -8.08 4.27 -4.57
N ALA A 65 -7.36 5.06 -3.78
CA ALA A 65 -7.63 5.24 -2.36
C ALA A 65 -9.02 5.84 -2.07
N LYS A 66 -9.47 6.78 -2.91
CA LYS A 66 -10.83 7.33 -2.81
C LYS A 66 -11.91 6.31 -3.16
N LEU A 67 -11.61 5.36 -4.04
CA LEU A 67 -12.56 4.34 -4.50
C LEU A 67 -12.60 3.11 -3.58
N PHE A 68 -11.49 2.82 -2.90
CA PHE A 68 -11.28 1.65 -2.05
C PHE A 68 -10.66 2.05 -0.70
N PRO A 69 -11.38 2.82 0.14
CA PRO A 69 -10.89 3.19 1.47
C PRO A 69 -10.63 1.94 2.33
N GLY A 70 -9.52 1.90 3.05
CA GLY A 70 -9.12 0.78 3.92
C GLY A 70 -8.68 -0.49 3.16
N SER A 71 -8.54 -0.44 1.83
CA SER A 71 -8.06 -1.58 1.06
C SER A 71 -6.57 -1.86 1.31
N PRO A 72 -6.18 -3.08 1.71
CA PRO A 72 -4.78 -3.44 1.89
C PRO A 72 -3.95 -3.27 0.61
N SER A 73 -4.56 -3.47 -0.57
CA SER A 73 -3.87 -3.26 -1.86
C SER A 73 -3.52 -1.79 -2.06
N VAL A 74 -4.44 -0.87 -1.75
CA VAL A 74 -4.17 0.57 -1.84
C VAL A 74 -3.11 0.98 -0.83
N TYR A 75 -3.17 0.47 0.40
CA TYR A 75 -2.14 0.73 1.39
C TYR A 75 -0.75 0.34 0.87
N ARG A 76 -0.60 -0.88 0.35
CA ARG A 76 0.68 -1.35 -0.21
C ARG A 76 1.19 -0.49 -1.36
N LEU A 77 0.29 0.03 -2.21
CA LEU A 77 0.68 0.95 -3.27
C LEU A 77 1.18 2.29 -2.73
N LYS A 78 0.52 2.85 -1.70
CA LYS A 78 0.98 4.07 -1.03
C LYS A 78 2.33 3.86 -0.36
N GLU A 79 2.48 2.79 0.40
CA GLU A 79 3.73 2.41 1.04
C GLU A 79 4.87 2.33 0.03
N LYS A 80 4.66 1.62 -1.09
CA LYS A 80 5.67 1.51 -2.16
C LYS A 80 6.07 2.87 -2.76
N LEU A 81 5.13 3.80 -2.90
CA LEU A 81 5.45 5.16 -3.37
C LEU A 81 6.27 5.95 -2.36
N LEU A 82 6.06 5.71 -1.05
CA LEU A 82 6.77 6.39 0.02
C LEU A 82 8.18 5.84 0.22
N ASP A 83 8.38 4.53 0.08
CA ASP A 83 9.71 3.91 0.15
C ASP A 83 10.69 4.54 -0.88
N CYS A 84 10.17 5.04 -2.00
CA CYS A 84 10.97 5.68 -3.05
C CYS A 84 11.36 7.14 -2.76
N LYS A 85 10.79 7.76 -1.72
CA LYS A 85 11.05 9.15 -1.34
C LYS A 85 12.16 9.33 -0.30
N GLY A 86 12.74 8.25 0.23
CA GLY A 86 13.78 8.34 1.27
C GLY A 86 13.24 8.84 2.60
N GLU A 87 13.94 9.77 3.26
CA GLU A 87 13.61 10.23 4.63
C GLU A 87 12.25 10.93 4.72
N ASP A 88 11.90 11.79 3.75
CA ASP A 88 10.57 12.43 3.70
C ASP A 88 9.44 11.40 3.58
N GLY A 89 9.71 10.30 2.88
CA GLY A 89 8.79 9.17 2.76
C GLY A 89 8.53 8.45 4.08
N GLN A 90 9.51 8.40 4.99
CA GLN A 90 9.35 7.71 6.27
C GLN A 90 8.38 8.44 7.22
N ASN A 91 8.40 9.77 7.24
CA ASN A 91 7.47 10.56 8.04
C ASN A 91 6.04 10.44 7.49
N GLU A 92 5.87 10.56 6.17
CA GLU A 92 4.57 10.32 5.52
C GLU A 92 4.07 8.88 5.75
N LEU A 93 4.98 7.90 5.80
CA LEU A 93 4.64 6.49 6.06
C LEU A 93 4.18 6.30 7.51
N PHE A 94 4.82 6.98 8.47
CA PHE A 94 4.38 6.99 9.86
C PHE A 94 2.92 7.44 9.98
N ASP A 95 2.61 8.61 9.40
CA ASP A 95 1.25 9.17 9.43
C ASP A 95 0.24 8.24 8.74
N LEU A 96 0.63 7.62 7.63
CA LEU A 96 -0.21 6.66 6.90
C LEU A 96 -0.53 5.43 7.78
N ILE A 97 0.48 4.84 8.42
CA ILE A 97 0.30 3.67 9.29
C ILE A 97 -0.61 4.01 10.47
N GLN A 98 -0.40 5.15 11.11
CA GLN A 98 -1.23 5.60 12.23
C GLN A 98 -2.70 5.80 11.82
N ALA A 99 -2.94 6.41 10.66
CA ALA A 99 -4.29 6.60 10.13
C ALA A 99 -4.99 5.25 9.83
N GLU A 100 -4.27 4.26 9.33
CA GLU A 100 -4.82 2.94 9.01
C GLU A 100 -5.04 2.08 10.26
N LEU A 101 -4.15 2.17 11.26
CA LEU A 101 -4.31 1.52 12.57
C LEU A 101 -5.50 2.08 13.35
N CYS A 102 -5.86 3.36 13.17
CA CYS A 102 -7.11 3.90 13.72
C CYS A 102 -8.35 3.16 13.19
N ALA A 103 -8.32 2.69 11.95
CA ALA A 103 -9.42 1.96 11.33
C ALA A 103 -9.33 0.44 11.55
N ARG A 104 -8.11 -0.10 11.61
CA ARG A 104 -7.81 -1.54 11.68
C ARG A 104 -6.72 -1.79 12.73
N PRO A 105 -7.04 -1.60 14.03
CA PRO A 105 -6.04 -1.67 15.09
C PRO A 105 -5.43 -3.07 15.23
N ASP A 106 -6.16 -4.11 14.83
CA ASP A 106 -5.77 -5.53 14.90
C ASP A 106 -5.03 -6.05 13.66
N ASP A 107 -4.74 -5.18 12.69
CA ASP A 107 -3.95 -5.56 11.52
C ASP A 107 -2.49 -5.81 11.94
N VAL A 108 -2.11 -7.10 11.95
CA VAL A 108 -0.76 -7.57 12.30
C VAL A 108 0.30 -6.86 11.47
N TYR A 109 0.08 -6.74 10.16
CA TYR A 109 1.07 -6.19 9.23
C TYR A 109 1.33 -4.72 9.53
N LEU A 110 0.29 -3.93 9.77
CA LEU A 110 0.44 -2.51 10.14
C LEU A 110 1.17 -2.34 11.47
N ASN A 111 0.88 -3.18 12.47
CA ASN A 111 1.55 -3.13 13.76
C ASN A 111 3.04 -3.50 13.65
N VAL A 112 3.37 -4.56 12.93
CA VAL A 112 4.77 -4.95 12.64
C VAL A 112 5.48 -3.83 11.89
N ARG A 113 4.82 -3.22 10.89
CA ARG A 113 5.42 -2.16 10.09
C ARG A 113 5.71 -0.90 10.92
N LEU A 114 4.82 -0.53 11.84
CA LEU A 114 5.05 0.59 12.76
C LEU A 114 6.26 0.35 13.67
N VAL A 115 6.37 -0.86 14.23
CA VAL A 115 7.51 -1.25 15.07
C VAL A 115 8.82 -1.21 14.28
N ALA A 116 8.82 -1.72 13.06
CA ALA A 116 9.98 -1.65 12.17
C ALA A 116 10.40 -0.21 11.88
N LEU A 117 9.45 0.71 11.69
CA LEU A 117 9.71 2.13 11.46
C LEU A 117 10.30 2.83 12.70
N TYR A 118 9.80 2.51 13.91
CA TYR A 118 10.42 2.99 15.15
C TYR A 118 11.86 2.49 15.30
N ARG A 119 12.11 1.22 14.99
CA ARG A 119 13.46 0.63 15.06
C ARG A 119 14.42 1.29 14.06
N SER A 120 14.00 1.51 12.81
CA SER A 120 14.85 2.16 11.81
C SER A 120 15.20 3.60 12.15
N GLN A 121 14.34 4.30 12.91
CA GLN A 121 14.58 5.65 13.42
C GLN A 121 15.34 5.69 14.76
N ASN A 122 15.84 4.54 15.25
CA ASN A 122 16.49 4.40 16.55
C ASN A 122 15.60 4.79 17.75
N ARG A 123 14.26 4.79 17.56
CA ARG A 123 13.25 5.09 18.58
C ARG A 123 12.84 3.82 19.33
N LEU A 124 13.81 3.13 19.91
CA LEU A 124 13.61 1.81 20.52
C LEU A 124 12.59 1.82 21.67
N ARG A 125 12.57 2.89 22.46
CA ARG A 125 11.59 3.04 23.55
C ARG A 125 10.15 3.07 23.04
N ASP A 126 9.91 3.77 21.93
CA ASP A 126 8.59 3.87 21.32
C ASP A 126 8.16 2.51 20.72
N ALA A 127 9.11 1.79 20.11
CA ALA A 127 8.89 0.44 19.62
C ALA A 127 8.44 -0.52 20.74
N VAL A 128 9.17 -0.54 21.86
CA VAL A 128 8.86 -1.37 23.03
C VAL A 128 7.49 -1.01 23.62
N LEU A 129 7.21 0.29 23.77
CA LEU A 129 5.94 0.77 24.31
C LEU A 129 4.77 0.34 23.42
N HIS A 130 4.90 0.50 22.10
CA HIS A 130 3.88 0.08 21.14
C HIS A 130 3.58 -1.42 21.25
N CYS A 131 4.61 -2.27 21.32
CA CYS A 131 4.44 -3.72 21.52
C CYS A 131 3.65 -4.03 22.80
N GLN A 132 4.02 -3.41 23.92
CA GLN A 132 3.35 -3.62 25.20
C GLN A 132 1.88 -3.16 25.19
N GLU A 133 1.58 -2.05 24.53
CA GLU A 133 0.22 -1.55 24.41
C GLU A 133 -0.64 -2.42 23.48
N ALA A 134 -0.08 -2.86 22.35
CA ALA A 134 -0.76 -3.68 21.38
C ALA A 134 -1.15 -5.04 21.99
N GLU A 135 -0.25 -5.69 22.72
CA GLU A 135 -0.52 -6.98 23.37
C GLU A 135 -1.58 -6.91 24.49
N LYS A 136 -1.71 -5.76 25.16
CA LYS A 136 -2.76 -5.57 26.18
C LYS A 136 -4.15 -5.40 25.57
N LYS A 137 -4.23 -4.77 24.40
CA LYS A 137 -5.50 -4.34 23.79
C LYS A 137 -5.99 -5.33 22.72
N ILE A 138 -5.08 -6.04 22.07
CA ILE A 138 -5.34 -6.80 20.86
C ILE A 138 -4.71 -8.21 20.97
N PRO A 139 -5.44 -9.28 20.60
CA PRO A 139 -4.91 -10.64 20.65
C PRO A 139 -3.95 -10.98 19.49
N LEU A 140 -2.89 -10.18 19.29
CA LEU A 140 -1.88 -10.37 18.22
C LEU A 140 -0.91 -11.52 18.49
N GLN A 141 -0.84 -12.02 19.72
CA GLN A 141 0.11 -13.06 20.17
C GLN A 141 -0.06 -14.42 19.48
N SER A 142 -1.15 -14.63 18.75
CA SER A 142 -1.35 -15.82 17.92
C SER A 142 -0.59 -15.77 16.59
N SER A 143 -0.13 -14.59 16.16
CA SER A 143 0.61 -14.40 14.93
C SER A 143 2.11 -14.62 15.15
N VAL A 144 2.69 -15.53 14.38
CA VAL A 144 4.14 -15.78 14.36
C VAL A 144 4.90 -14.53 13.95
N GLU A 145 4.40 -13.80 12.95
CA GLU A 145 5.03 -12.57 12.45
C GLU A 145 5.11 -11.50 13.54
N TRP A 146 4.03 -11.35 14.33
CA TRP A 146 4.01 -10.43 15.47
C TRP A 146 5.00 -10.88 16.55
N CYS A 147 4.97 -12.14 16.95
CA CYS A 147 5.86 -12.66 17.99
C CYS A 147 7.34 -12.49 17.61
N SER A 148 7.73 -12.80 16.36
CA SER A 148 9.08 -12.56 15.87
C SER A 148 9.47 -11.08 15.97
N CYS A 149 8.59 -10.17 15.54
CA CYS A 149 8.82 -8.73 15.64
C CYS A 149 9.02 -8.26 17.08
N VAL A 150 8.21 -8.75 18.03
CA VAL A 150 8.31 -8.40 19.45
C VAL A 150 9.63 -8.88 20.05
N VAL A 151 10.01 -10.14 19.79
CA VAL A 151 11.27 -10.73 20.27
C VAL A 151 12.46 -9.90 19.78
N GLU A 152 12.54 -9.63 18.46
CA GLU A 152 13.61 -8.81 17.89
C GLU A 152 13.66 -7.38 18.45
N THR A 153 12.54 -6.87 18.95
CA THR A 153 12.46 -5.52 19.53
C THR A 153 12.95 -5.51 20.98
N TYR A 154 12.77 -6.60 21.72
CA TYR A 154 13.20 -6.73 23.12
C TYR A 154 14.66 -7.18 23.28
N GLU A 155 15.28 -7.69 22.23
CA GLU A 155 16.70 -8.06 22.20
C GLU A 155 17.66 -6.87 22.01
N VAL A 156 17.14 -5.66 21.77
CA VAL A 156 17.91 -4.41 21.56
C VAL A 156 18.02 -3.58 22.84
#